data_AF-A0A951RX94-F1
#
_entry.id   AF-A0A951RX94-F1
#
_cell.length_a   1.000
_cell.length_b   1.000
_cell.length_c   1.000
_cell.angle_alpha   90.00
_cell.angle_beta   90.00
_cell.angle_gamma   90.00
#
_symmetry.space_group_name_H-M   'P 1'
#
loop_
_entity.id
_entity.type
_entity.pdbx_description
1 polymer ?
#
loop_
_entity_poly.entity_id
_entity_poly.type
_entity_poly.pdbx_seq_one_letter_code
_entity_poly.pdbx_strand_id
1 'polypeptide(L)'
;MKDSLMIGALGWFTYSLDQFFGGKNLVKNFLILSLAAYMMISVKVYIFLAYVPLLFLFILFEKLKAIKAVLLRVFLVLVVIVISIFSFLYAYSSFEKELGTYALENVTSSMEKLNTTLASMTAEQGAESNFNLGAQFEGTPQSLIKVAPFAIVASFFRPFIWEASKVSQLLSALESLALMLITLFLFVRLGPFRMVRFYLSDPMIFFCLTFALVFGVFIGATTVNFGTLVRYKIPCLPFYAIALALLYHKYNTRQYRKKSNNESASASLN
;
A
#
# COMPACT_ATOMS: atom_id res chain seq x y z
N MET A 1 7.05 -18.64 5.42
CA MET A 1 6.06 -19.61 4.89
C MET A 1 4.68 -18.98 4.70
N LYS A 2 4.06 -18.36 5.74
CA LYS A 2 2.73 -17.72 5.60
C LYS A 2 2.68 -16.53 4.61
N ASP A 3 3.76 -15.76 4.47
CA ASP A 3 3.76 -14.54 3.64
C ASP A 3 3.82 -14.82 2.13
N SER A 4 4.53 -15.88 1.71
CA SER A 4 4.54 -16.34 0.31
C SER A 4 3.15 -16.78 -0.14
N LEU A 5 2.41 -17.45 0.76
CA LEU A 5 1.03 -17.86 0.53
C LEU A 5 0.11 -16.63 0.38
N MET A 6 0.33 -15.57 1.17
CA MET A 6 -0.42 -14.32 1.03
C MET A 6 -0.18 -13.61 -0.30
N ILE A 7 1.07 -13.55 -0.78
CA ILE A 7 1.37 -12.96 -2.08
C ILE A 7 0.70 -13.76 -3.20
N GLY A 8 0.78 -15.09 -3.15
CA GLY A 8 0.11 -15.97 -4.12
C GLY A 8 -1.42 -15.79 -4.10
N ALA A 9 -2.02 -15.75 -2.91
CA ALA A 9 -3.45 -15.53 -2.74
C ALA A 9 -3.88 -14.16 -3.26
N LEU A 10 -3.14 -13.09 -2.95
CA LEU A 10 -3.39 -11.76 -3.51
C LEU A 10 -3.32 -11.79 -5.04
N GLY A 11 -2.29 -12.41 -5.61
CA GLY A 11 -2.14 -12.55 -7.06
C GLY A 11 -3.31 -13.28 -7.71
N TRP A 12 -3.68 -14.46 -7.22
CA TRP A 12 -4.83 -15.21 -7.72
C TRP A 12 -6.15 -14.47 -7.55
N PHE A 13 -6.33 -13.78 -6.42
CA PHE A 13 -7.52 -12.98 -6.16
C PHE A 13 -7.63 -11.82 -7.16
N THR A 14 -6.53 -11.09 -7.42
CA THR A 14 -6.50 -10.01 -8.43
C THR A 14 -6.87 -10.51 -9.83
N TYR A 15 -6.24 -11.61 -10.25
CA TYR A 15 -6.37 -12.18 -11.60
C TYR A 15 -7.78 -12.72 -11.84
N SER A 16 -8.30 -13.49 -10.87
CA SER A 16 -9.63 -14.07 -10.98
C SER A 16 -10.71 -13.02 -10.92
N LEU A 17 -10.52 -11.92 -10.18
CA LEU A 17 -11.45 -10.79 -10.21
C LEU A 17 -11.49 -10.13 -11.58
N ASP A 18 -10.35 -9.78 -12.16
CA ASP A 18 -10.29 -9.17 -13.49
C ASP A 18 -10.98 -10.05 -14.55
N GLN A 19 -10.67 -11.35 -14.57
CA GLN A 19 -11.29 -12.30 -15.49
C GLN A 19 -12.80 -12.48 -15.24
N PHE A 20 -13.24 -12.45 -13.98
CA PHE A 20 -14.65 -12.53 -13.62
C PHE A 20 -15.44 -11.32 -14.14
N PHE A 21 -14.90 -10.10 -13.96
CA PHE A 21 -15.51 -8.88 -14.51
C PHE A 21 -15.38 -8.75 -16.03
N GLY A 22 -14.43 -9.47 -16.64
CA GLY A 22 -14.30 -9.65 -18.08
C GLY A 22 -15.21 -10.74 -18.68
N GLY A 23 -16.02 -11.43 -17.87
CA GLY A 23 -16.99 -12.42 -18.34
C GLY A 23 -16.39 -13.77 -18.77
N LYS A 24 -15.11 -14.04 -18.44
CA LYS A 24 -14.42 -15.27 -18.85
C LYS A 24 -14.50 -16.32 -17.73
N ASN A 25 -14.81 -17.57 -18.07
CA ASN A 25 -14.74 -18.75 -17.18
C ASN A 25 -15.22 -18.50 -15.73
N LEU A 26 -16.46 -18.03 -15.59
CA LEU A 26 -17.04 -17.55 -14.32
C LEU A 26 -16.93 -18.56 -13.18
N VAL A 27 -17.21 -19.84 -13.43
CA VAL A 27 -17.19 -20.90 -12.39
C VAL A 27 -15.77 -21.13 -11.86
N LYS A 28 -14.79 -21.26 -12.77
CA LYS A 28 -13.37 -21.44 -12.38
C LYS A 28 -12.86 -20.24 -11.59
N ASN A 29 -13.19 -19.03 -12.05
CA ASN A 29 -12.75 -17.81 -11.38
C ASN A 29 -13.42 -17.63 -10.02
N PHE A 30 -14.69 -18.00 -9.88
CA PHE A 30 -15.39 -17.99 -8.59
C PHE A 30 -14.77 -18.96 -7.58
N LEU A 31 -14.40 -20.17 -8.00
CA LEU A 31 -13.70 -21.14 -7.15
C LEU A 31 -12.33 -20.61 -6.68
N ILE A 32 -11.53 -20.06 -7.60
CA ILE A 32 -10.22 -19.50 -7.25
C ILE A 32 -10.37 -18.28 -6.33
N LEU A 33 -11.36 -17.43 -6.56
CA LEU A 33 -11.64 -16.25 -5.74
C LEU A 33 -12.04 -16.65 -4.32
N SER A 34 -12.93 -17.64 -4.18
CA SER A 34 -13.34 -18.19 -2.88
C SER A 34 -12.15 -18.81 -2.13
N LEU A 35 -11.31 -19.60 -2.83
CA LEU A 35 -10.13 -20.21 -2.26
C LEU A 35 -9.11 -19.16 -1.80
N ALA A 36 -8.83 -18.15 -2.63
CA ALA A 36 -7.91 -17.08 -2.30
C ALA A 36 -8.42 -16.22 -1.15
N ALA A 37 -9.72 -15.89 -1.11
CA ALA A 37 -10.35 -15.20 0.00
C ALA A 37 -10.22 -16.00 1.31
N TYR A 38 -10.52 -17.29 1.27
CA TYR A 38 -10.36 -18.19 2.41
C TYR A 38 -8.92 -18.20 2.94
N MET A 39 -7.94 -18.36 2.05
CA MET A 39 -6.52 -18.31 2.41
C MET A 39 -6.13 -16.98 3.08
N MET A 40 -6.61 -15.85 2.56
CA MET A 40 -6.31 -14.54 3.12
C MET A 40 -6.92 -14.34 4.51
N ILE A 41 -8.18 -14.76 4.70
CA ILE A 41 -8.88 -14.66 5.98
C ILE A 41 -8.21 -15.54 7.03
N SER A 42 -7.89 -16.80 6.70
CA SER A 42 -7.26 -17.74 7.64
C SER A 42 -5.85 -17.34 8.08
N VAL A 43 -5.11 -16.59 7.24
CA VAL A 43 -3.73 -16.22 7.54
C VAL A 43 -3.65 -14.84 8.17
N LYS A 44 -4.25 -13.82 7.54
CA LYS A 44 -4.14 -12.42 7.93
C LYS A 44 -5.37 -11.64 7.43
N VAL A 45 -6.47 -11.73 8.17
CA VAL A 45 -7.76 -11.09 7.83
C VAL A 45 -7.66 -9.59 7.55
N TYR A 46 -6.76 -8.88 8.23
CA TYR A 46 -6.54 -7.44 8.03
C TYR A 46 -6.05 -7.08 6.61
N ILE A 47 -5.36 -7.98 5.92
CA ILE A 47 -4.94 -7.78 4.51
C ILE A 47 -6.16 -7.81 3.61
N PHE A 48 -7.02 -8.81 3.79
CA PHE A 48 -8.25 -8.95 3.04
C PHE A 48 -9.17 -7.74 3.26
N LEU A 49 -9.30 -7.32 4.51
CA LEU A 49 -10.12 -6.18 4.92
C LEU A 49 -9.68 -4.86 4.27
N ALA A 50 -8.36 -4.62 4.16
CA ALA A 50 -7.84 -3.44 3.46
C ALA A 50 -7.96 -3.57 1.94
N TYR A 51 -7.80 -4.78 1.41
CA TYR A 51 -7.67 -5.02 -0.03
C TYR A 51 -9.01 -4.97 -0.78
N VAL A 52 -10.04 -5.67 -0.27
CA VAL A 52 -11.31 -5.86 -0.98
C VAL A 52 -12.08 -4.56 -1.24
N PRO A 53 -12.25 -3.65 -0.27
CA PRO A 53 -12.97 -2.39 -0.50
C PRO A 53 -12.29 -1.52 -1.57
N LEU A 54 -10.95 -1.50 -1.58
CA LEU A 54 -10.16 -0.75 -2.56
C LEU A 54 -10.24 -1.36 -3.94
N LEU A 55 -10.26 -2.69 -4.06
CA LEU A 55 -10.42 -3.36 -5.35
C LEU A 55 -11.82 -3.13 -5.91
N PHE A 56 -12.85 -3.21 -5.06
CA PHE A 56 -14.22 -2.88 -5.47
C PHE A 56 -14.31 -1.44 -6.01
N LEU A 57 -13.72 -0.48 -5.30
CA LEU A 57 -13.62 0.91 -5.75
C LEU A 57 -12.89 1.03 -7.10
N PHE A 58 -11.78 0.30 -7.28
CA PHE A 58 -11.03 0.26 -8.54
C PHE A 58 -11.90 -0.17 -9.72
N ILE A 59 -12.61 -1.29 -9.59
CA ILE A 59 -13.49 -1.80 -10.66
C ILE A 59 -14.56 -0.76 -10.99
N LEU A 60 -15.19 -0.16 -9.97
CA LEU A 60 -16.19 0.88 -10.19
C LEU A 60 -15.59 2.07 -10.94
N PHE A 61 -14.43 2.57 -10.55
CA PHE A 61 -13.75 3.66 -11.26
C PHE A 61 -13.43 3.30 -12.71
N GLU A 62 -13.05 2.07 -12.99
CA GLU A 62 -12.81 1.61 -14.35
C GLU A 62 -14.10 1.61 -15.19
N LYS A 63 -15.22 1.12 -14.63
CA LYS A 63 -16.53 1.17 -15.31
C LYS A 63 -17.05 2.60 -15.48
N LEU A 64 -16.83 3.48 -14.50
CA LEU A 64 -17.28 4.89 -14.54
C LEU A 64 -16.57 5.72 -15.61
N LYS A 65 -15.37 5.32 -16.05
CA LYS A 65 -14.68 5.97 -17.19
C LYS A 65 -15.44 5.87 -18.51
N ALA A 66 -16.27 4.84 -18.68
CA ALA A 66 -17.07 4.67 -19.89
C ALA A 66 -18.19 5.73 -20.04
N ILE A 67 -18.57 6.40 -18.95
CA ILE A 67 -19.67 7.37 -18.93
C ILE A 67 -19.18 8.69 -19.53
N LYS A 68 -19.76 9.13 -20.66
CA LYS A 68 -19.37 10.37 -21.35
C LYS A 68 -19.78 11.65 -20.60
N ALA A 69 -20.89 11.62 -19.86
CA ALA A 69 -21.41 12.79 -19.13
C ALA A 69 -20.54 13.13 -17.92
N VAL A 70 -19.87 14.29 -17.94
CA VAL A 70 -18.91 14.72 -16.91
C VAL A 70 -19.58 14.92 -15.55
N LEU A 71 -20.75 15.58 -15.50
CA LEU A 71 -21.46 15.86 -14.25
C LEU A 71 -21.92 14.56 -13.55
N LEU A 72 -22.51 13.64 -14.32
CA LEU A 72 -22.94 12.33 -13.81
C LEU A 72 -21.75 11.50 -13.33
N ARG A 73 -20.62 11.54 -14.05
CA ARG A 73 -19.39 10.86 -13.65
C ARG A 73 -18.87 11.39 -12.31
N VAL A 74 -18.81 12.71 -12.13
CA VAL A 74 -18.36 13.33 -10.87
C VAL A 74 -19.28 12.96 -9.72
N PHE A 75 -20.60 13.04 -9.92
CA PHE A 75 -21.58 12.63 -8.91
C PHE A 75 -21.41 11.17 -8.50
N LEU A 76 -21.30 10.25 -9.46
CA LEU A 76 -21.09 8.83 -9.19
C LEU A 76 -19.76 8.55 -8.48
N VAL A 77 -18.67 9.22 -8.86
CA VAL A 77 -17.38 9.10 -8.15
C VAL A 77 -17.50 9.53 -6.69
N LEU A 78 -18.21 10.61 -6.41
CA LEU A 78 -18.42 11.10 -5.05
C LEU A 78 -19.26 10.12 -4.22
N VAL A 79 -20.35 9.60 -4.78
CA VAL A 79 -21.18 8.56 -4.14
C VAL A 79 -20.36 7.31 -3.84
N VAL A 80 -19.53 6.85 -4.78
CA VAL A 80 -18.65 5.69 -4.59
C VAL A 80 -17.66 5.92 -3.45
N ILE A 81 -17.03 7.09 -3.36
CA ILE A 81 -16.10 7.42 -2.26
C ILE A 81 -16.82 7.34 -0.91
N VAL A 82 -18.04 7.90 -0.80
CA VAL A 82 -18.83 7.84 0.44
C VAL A 82 -19.19 6.41 0.82
N ILE A 83 -19.63 5.60 -0.15
CA ILE A 83 -19.95 4.17 0.08
C ILE A 83 -18.70 3.40 0.51
N SER A 84 -17.54 3.65 -0.09
CA SER A 84 -16.29 3.01 0.29
C SER A 84 -15.84 3.38 1.70
N ILE A 85 -15.99 4.64 2.10
CA ILE A 85 -15.71 5.07 3.48
C ILE A 85 -16.66 4.36 4.45
N PHE A 86 -17.96 4.33 4.15
CA PHE A 86 -18.95 3.67 4.99
C PHE A 86 -18.71 2.15 5.10
N SER A 87 -18.40 1.50 3.97
CA SER A 87 -18.04 0.08 3.92
C SER A 87 -16.79 -0.21 4.74
N PHE A 88 -15.76 0.64 4.66
CA PHE A 88 -14.56 0.52 5.48
C PHE A 88 -14.85 0.66 6.97
N LEU A 89 -15.67 1.64 7.39
CA LEU A 89 -16.06 1.82 8.79
C LEU A 89 -16.90 0.66 9.32
N TYR A 90 -17.86 0.18 8.53
CA TYR A 90 -18.69 -0.98 8.89
C TYR A 90 -17.84 -2.25 9.03
N ALA A 91 -16.93 -2.48 8.08
CA ALA A 91 -16.02 -3.61 8.14
C ALA A 91 -15.06 -3.48 9.33
N TYR A 92 -14.54 -2.29 9.62
CA TYR A 92 -13.74 -2.02 10.82
C TYR A 92 -14.50 -2.40 12.10
N SER A 93 -15.75 -1.96 12.27
CA SER A 93 -16.57 -2.32 13.44
C SER A 93 -16.86 -3.82 13.56
N SER A 94 -17.09 -4.51 12.43
CA SER A 94 -17.33 -5.95 12.41
C SER A 94 -16.10 -6.77 12.82
N PHE A 95 -14.92 -6.27 12.45
CA PHE A 95 -13.64 -6.92 12.77
C PHE A 95 -12.97 -6.32 14.01
N GLU A 96 -13.55 -5.32 14.67
CA GLU A 96 -12.93 -4.58 15.79
C GLU A 96 -12.50 -5.50 16.94
N LYS A 97 -13.26 -6.56 17.23
CA LYS A 97 -12.88 -7.53 18.28
C LYS A 97 -11.64 -8.35 17.90
N GLU A 98 -11.49 -8.71 16.63
CA GLU A 98 -10.31 -9.43 16.15
C GLU A 98 -9.14 -8.46 15.93
N LEU A 99 -9.35 -7.39 15.15
CA LEU A 99 -8.36 -6.35 14.86
C LEU A 99 -7.88 -5.63 16.12
N GLY A 100 -8.79 -5.33 17.05
CA GLY A 100 -8.50 -4.67 18.32
C GLY A 100 -7.65 -5.56 19.21
N THR A 101 -7.95 -6.85 19.32
CA THR A 101 -7.08 -7.79 20.05
C THR A 101 -5.73 -7.91 19.37
N TYR A 102 -5.64 -8.03 18.04
CA TYR A 102 -4.34 -8.07 17.35
C TYR A 102 -3.55 -6.75 17.45
N ALA A 103 -4.20 -5.59 17.35
CA ALA A 103 -3.54 -4.29 17.44
C ALA A 103 -3.14 -3.96 18.88
N LEU A 104 -4.02 -4.18 19.88
CA LEU A 104 -3.69 -4.03 21.29
C LEU A 104 -2.66 -5.05 21.74
N GLU A 105 -2.78 -6.33 21.39
CA GLU A 105 -1.81 -7.34 21.78
C GLU A 105 -0.45 -7.07 21.12
N ASN A 106 -0.39 -6.71 19.83
CA ASN A 106 0.89 -6.38 19.20
C ASN A 106 1.46 -5.03 19.68
N VAL A 107 0.65 -4.00 19.90
CA VAL A 107 1.12 -2.68 20.37
C VAL A 107 1.47 -2.74 21.86
N THR A 108 0.60 -3.27 22.70
CA THR A 108 0.82 -3.42 24.16
C THR A 108 1.92 -4.43 24.45
N SER A 109 1.97 -5.60 23.82
CA SER A 109 3.10 -6.52 24.03
C SER A 109 4.40 -5.98 23.44
N SER A 110 4.36 -5.16 22.39
CA SER A 110 5.53 -4.45 21.88
C SER A 110 5.99 -3.36 22.84
N MET A 111 5.07 -2.63 23.48
CA MET A 111 5.34 -1.58 24.46
C MET A 111 5.76 -2.14 25.82
N GLU A 112 5.17 -3.24 26.28
CA GLU A 112 5.62 -4.01 27.44
C GLU A 112 6.98 -4.65 27.17
N LYS A 113 7.22 -5.21 25.97
CA LYS A 113 8.56 -5.64 25.57
C LYS A 113 9.52 -4.45 25.51
N LEU A 114 9.11 -3.28 25.01
CA LEU A 114 9.94 -2.08 25.00
C LEU A 114 10.30 -1.62 26.41
N ASN A 115 9.32 -1.57 27.32
CA ASN A 115 9.53 -1.16 28.72
C ASN A 115 10.33 -2.18 29.51
N THR A 116 10.07 -3.48 29.35
CA THR A 116 10.83 -4.56 30.01
C THR A 116 12.24 -4.70 29.43
N THR A 117 12.41 -4.50 28.12
CA THR A 117 13.71 -4.51 27.43
C THR A 117 14.51 -3.24 27.73
N LEU A 118 13.87 -2.07 27.83
CA LEU A 118 14.53 -0.84 28.31
C LEU A 118 14.89 -0.92 29.79
N ALA A 119 14.04 -1.53 30.62
CA ALA A 119 14.31 -1.75 32.04
C ALA A 119 15.41 -2.80 32.28
N SER A 120 15.59 -3.78 31.38
CA SER A 120 16.66 -4.78 31.46
C SER A 120 17.96 -4.37 30.75
N MET A 121 17.93 -3.37 29.87
CA MET A 121 19.09 -2.90 29.10
C MET A 121 19.80 -1.66 29.68
N THR A 122 19.38 -1.17 30.84
CA THR A 122 20.24 -0.33 31.67
C THR A 122 21.43 -1.10 32.25
N ALA A 123 21.48 -2.43 32.10
CA ALA A 123 22.59 -3.27 32.55
C ALA A 123 23.56 -3.70 31.42
N GLU A 124 23.11 -4.19 30.26
CA GLU A 124 24.04 -4.64 29.20
C GLU A 124 23.47 -4.45 27.78
N GLN A 125 24.37 -4.08 26.86
CA GLN A 125 24.16 -3.66 25.47
C GLN A 125 23.28 -4.64 24.65
N GLY A 126 22.17 -4.17 24.07
CA GLY A 126 21.40 -5.00 23.13
C GLY A 126 20.08 -4.48 22.53
N ALA A 127 19.74 -3.19 22.63
CA ALA A 127 18.42 -2.67 22.21
C ALA A 127 18.33 -2.12 20.78
N GLU A 128 19.32 -2.36 19.92
CA GLU A 128 19.50 -1.58 18.67
C GLU A 128 18.47 -1.85 17.55
N SER A 129 17.53 -2.80 17.72
CA SER A 129 16.60 -3.20 16.64
C SER A 129 15.17 -2.65 16.73
N ASN A 130 14.86 -1.84 17.73
CA ASN A 130 13.52 -1.27 17.93
C ASN A 130 13.53 0.22 17.58
N PHE A 131 12.57 0.67 16.78
CA PHE A 131 12.43 2.09 16.46
C PHE A 131 11.23 2.71 17.15
N ASN A 132 11.45 3.91 17.70
CA ASN A 132 10.39 4.73 18.23
C ASN A 132 9.74 5.54 17.10
N LEU A 133 8.46 5.29 16.83
CA LEU A 133 7.67 6.02 15.83
C LEU A 133 7.48 7.52 16.16
N GLY A 134 8.01 8.03 17.28
CA GLY A 134 7.94 9.44 17.67
C GLY A 134 6.53 9.91 18.04
N ALA A 135 5.52 9.05 17.86
CA ALA A 135 4.14 9.31 18.20
C ALA A 135 3.53 8.05 18.79
N GLN A 136 2.96 8.18 19.98
CA GLN A 136 2.21 7.13 20.65
C GLN A 136 0.97 6.82 19.82
N PHE A 137 0.85 5.58 19.34
CA PHE A 137 -0.37 5.11 18.72
C PHE A 137 -1.37 4.78 19.82
N GLU A 138 -2.26 5.73 20.13
CA GLU A 138 -3.31 5.57 21.15
C GLU A 138 -4.48 4.68 20.67
N GLY A 139 -4.36 4.00 19.53
CA GLY A 139 -5.41 3.10 19.02
C GLY A 139 -6.64 3.80 18.44
N THR A 140 -6.65 5.14 18.33
CA THR A 140 -7.79 5.89 17.79
C THR A 140 -7.63 6.24 16.30
N PRO A 141 -8.71 6.22 15.47
CA PRO A 141 -8.65 6.59 14.06
C PRO A 141 -8.09 8.00 13.80
N GLN A 142 -8.28 8.95 14.72
CA GLN A 142 -7.70 10.29 14.65
C GLN A 142 -6.20 10.32 14.91
N SER A 143 -5.70 9.50 15.84
CA SER A 143 -4.25 9.36 16.07
C SER A 143 -3.55 8.80 14.82
N LEU A 144 -4.21 7.90 14.08
CA LEU A 144 -3.68 7.28 12.86
C LEU A 144 -3.40 8.32 11.76
N ILE A 145 -4.21 9.37 11.63
CA ILE A 145 -4.00 10.43 10.62
C ILE A 145 -2.76 11.26 10.94
N LYS A 146 -2.50 11.57 12.22
CA LYS A 146 -1.32 12.33 12.65
C LYS A 146 -0.04 11.51 12.48
N VAL A 147 -0.11 10.20 12.71
CA VAL A 147 1.03 9.27 12.60
C VAL A 147 1.25 8.80 11.16
N ALA A 148 0.25 8.89 10.28
CA ALA A 148 0.29 8.42 8.90
C ALA A 148 1.57 8.80 8.12
N PRO A 149 2.02 10.07 8.06
CA PRO A 149 3.23 10.42 7.30
C PRO A 149 4.49 9.73 7.86
N PHE A 150 4.61 9.65 9.19
CA PHE A 150 5.73 8.97 9.85
C PHE A 150 5.67 7.46 9.65
N ALA A 151 4.48 6.87 9.73
CA ALA A 151 4.25 5.44 9.51
C ALA A 151 4.54 5.02 8.06
N ILE A 152 4.20 5.86 7.07
CA ILE A 152 4.53 5.61 5.65
C ILE A 152 6.04 5.58 5.45
N VAL A 153 6.74 6.59 5.97
CA VAL A 153 8.21 6.66 5.87
C VAL A 153 8.85 5.46 6.57
N ALA A 154 8.37 5.11 7.77
CA ALA A 154 8.85 3.95 8.49
C ALA A 154 8.60 2.64 7.73
N SER A 155 7.40 2.46 7.17
CA SER A 155 7.03 1.22 6.47
C SER A 155 7.82 1.05 5.17
N PHE A 156 7.88 2.07 4.31
CA PHE A 156 8.47 1.93 2.98
C PHE A 156 9.97 2.15 2.94
N PHE A 157 10.48 3.15 3.66
CA PHE A 157 11.86 3.61 3.49
C PHE A 157 12.81 3.14 4.59
N ARG A 158 12.29 2.50 5.65
CA ARG A 158 13.11 1.96 6.74
C ARG A 158 13.13 0.41 6.72
N PRO A 159 14.21 -0.24 7.19
CA PRO A 159 15.41 0.32 7.84
C PRO A 159 16.31 1.08 6.85
N PHE A 160 16.94 2.15 7.31
CA PHE A 160 17.99 2.80 6.53
C PHE A 160 19.30 1.99 6.60
N ILE A 161 20.21 2.21 5.66
CA ILE A 161 21.50 1.48 5.62
C ILE A 161 22.27 1.64 6.94
N TRP A 162 22.20 2.83 7.55
CA TRP A 162 22.85 3.15 8.82
C TRP A 162 22.10 2.65 10.06
N GLU A 163 20.87 2.14 9.91
CA GLU A 163 20.09 1.52 11.00
C GLU A 163 20.13 -0.01 10.94
N ALA A 164 20.77 -0.57 9.92
CA ALA A 164 20.86 -2.01 9.72
C ALA A 164 21.99 -2.60 10.58
N SER A 165 21.63 -3.17 11.73
CA SER A 165 22.56 -3.83 12.64
C SER A 165 22.81 -5.31 12.28
N LYS A 166 21.97 -5.93 11.43
CA LYS A 166 22.10 -7.34 11.01
C LYS A 166 22.22 -7.47 9.49
N VAL A 167 22.97 -8.48 9.03
CA VAL A 167 23.13 -8.79 7.59
C VAL A 167 21.78 -9.00 6.88
N SER A 168 20.83 -9.68 7.54
CA SER A 168 19.48 -9.84 7.00
C SER A 168 18.70 -8.53 6.86
N GLN A 169 19.01 -7.51 7.66
CA GLN A 169 18.39 -6.19 7.56
C GLN A 169 19.02 -5.34 6.46
N LEU A 170 20.30 -5.58 6.13
CA LEU A 170 21.01 -4.83 5.10
C LEU A 170 20.39 -5.03 3.71
N LEU A 171 19.96 -6.25 3.39
CA LEU A 171 19.27 -6.52 2.12
C LEU A 171 17.94 -5.76 2.03
N SER A 172 17.18 -5.71 3.13
CA SER A 172 15.95 -4.93 3.21
C SER A 172 16.20 -3.42 3.20
N ALA A 173 17.31 -2.96 3.77
CA ALA A 173 17.72 -1.56 3.71
C ALA A 173 18.07 -1.14 2.29
N LEU A 174 18.72 -2.01 1.51
CA LEU A 174 18.97 -1.78 0.08
C LEU A 174 17.68 -1.73 -0.74
N GLU A 175 16.72 -2.62 -0.47
CA GLU A 175 15.40 -2.58 -1.12
C GLU A 175 14.66 -1.26 -0.80
N SER A 176 14.60 -0.87 0.47
CA SER A 176 13.98 0.38 0.91
C SER A 176 14.68 1.61 0.36
N LEU A 177 16.01 1.59 0.25
CA LEU A 177 16.79 2.64 -0.40
C LEU A 177 16.45 2.75 -1.89
N ALA A 178 16.42 1.63 -2.61
CA ALA A 178 16.08 1.61 -4.03
C ALA A 178 14.68 2.20 -4.27
N LEU A 179 13.69 1.79 -3.47
CA LEU A 179 12.34 2.34 -3.52
C LEU A 179 12.31 3.83 -3.21
N MET A 180 13.06 4.28 -2.18
CA MET A 180 13.18 5.70 -1.85
C MET A 180 13.77 6.51 -3.01
N LEU A 181 14.85 6.03 -3.63
CA LEU A 181 15.52 6.70 -4.74
C LEU A 181 14.61 6.78 -5.97
N ILE A 182 13.89 5.70 -6.31
CA ILE A 182 12.94 5.69 -7.43
C ILE A 182 11.79 6.67 -7.16
N THR A 183 11.23 6.66 -5.94
CA THR A 183 10.16 7.58 -5.56
C THR A 183 10.62 9.03 -5.62
N LEU A 184 11.81 9.34 -5.10
CA LEU A 184 12.38 10.69 -5.17
C LEU A 184 12.67 11.11 -6.61
N PHE A 185 13.24 10.22 -7.42
CA PHE A 185 13.50 10.47 -8.85
C PHE A 185 12.20 10.82 -9.58
N LEU A 186 11.14 10.04 -9.41
CA LEU A 186 9.84 10.30 -10.03
C LEU A 186 9.23 11.60 -9.48
N PHE A 187 9.31 11.83 -8.18
CA PHE A 187 8.77 13.03 -7.54
C PHE A 187 9.42 14.31 -8.11
N VAL A 188 10.74 14.34 -8.23
CA VAL A 188 11.49 15.48 -8.80
C VAL A 188 11.26 15.62 -10.31
N ARG A 189 11.27 14.53 -11.08
CA ARG A 189 11.16 14.57 -12.55
C ARG A 189 9.74 14.84 -13.06
N LEU A 190 8.72 14.30 -12.40
CA LEU A 190 7.33 14.53 -12.79
C LEU A 190 6.79 15.83 -12.19
N GLY A 191 7.22 16.16 -10.97
CA GLY A 191 6.68 17.23 -10.12
C GLY A 191 5.40 16.81 -9.39
N PRO A 192 5.11 17.38 -8.21
CA PRO A 192 4.02 16.95 -7.33
C PRO A 192 2.64 17.07 -7.99
N PHE A 193 2.36 18.20 -8.65
CA PHE A 193 1.08 18.43 -9.34
C PHE A 193 0.78 17.37 -10.41
N ARG A 194 1.82 16.89 -11.09
CA ARG A 194 1.67 15.96 -12.20
C ARG A 194 1.53 14.53 -11.71
N MET A 195 2.22 14.18 -10.64
CA MET A 195 2.05 12.91 -9.96
C MET A 195 0.62 12.75 -9.44
N VAL A 196 0.06 13.79 -8.81
CA VAL A 196 -1.35 13.83 -8.40
C VAL A 196 -2.29 13.71 -9.60
N ARG A 197 -1.98 14.38 -10.72
CA ARG A 197 -2.78 14.24 -11.94
C ARG A 197 -2.80 12.81 -12.47
N PHE A 198 -1.66 12.11 -12.51
CA PHE A 198 -1.61 10.72 -12.96
C PHE A 198 -2.32 9.78 -12.00
N TYR A 199 -2.17 10.00 -10.70
CA TYR A 199 -2.90 9.28 -9.66
C TYR A 199 -4.43 9.40 -9.86
N LEU A 200 -4.95 10.59 -10.14
CA LEU A 200 -6.39 10.79 -10.37
C LEU A 200 -6.87 10.32 -11.77
N SER A 201 -5.97 10.24 -12.75
CA SER A 201 -6.34 9.90 -14.13
C SER A 201 -6.35 8.40 -14.40
N ASP A 202 -5.56 7.62 -13.66
CA ASP A 202 -5.34 6.20 -13.90
C ASP A 202 -5.79 5.37 -12.68
N PRO A 203 -6.96 4.68 -12.76
CA PRO A 203 -7.52 3.86 -11.69
C PRO A 203 -6.54 2.79 -11.19
N MET A 204 -5.68 2.26 -12.06
CA MET A 204 -4.71 1.26 -11.66
C MET A 204 -3.64 1.88 -10.74
N ILE A 205 -3.13 3.07 -11.10
CA ILE A 205 -2.19 3.83 -10.25
C ILE A 205 -2.88 4.23 -8.94
N PHE A 206 -4.12 4.70 -9.02
CA PHE A 206 -4.93 5.04 -7.84
C PHE A 206 -5.03 3.86 -6.89
N PHE A 207 -5.44 2.70 -7.40
CA PHE A 207 -5.64 1.48 -6.63
C PHE A 207 -4.36 1.00 -5.97
N CYS A 208 -3.30 0.79 -6.75
CA CYS A 208 -2.03 0.26 -6.26
C CYS A 208 -1.40 1.20 -5.22
N LEU A 209 -1.43 2.52 -5.46
CA LEU A 209 -0.86 3.50 -4.54
C LEU A 209 -1.69 3.65 -3.27
N THR A 210 -3.02 3.71 -3.38
CA THR A 210 -3.91 3.83 -2.21
C THR A 210 -3.82 2.59 -1.32
N PHE A 211 -3.87 1.39 -1.91
CA PHE A 211 -3.69 0.15 -1.15
C PHE A 211 -2.34 0.11 -0.44
N ALA A 212 -1.26 0.42 -1.16
CA ALA A 212 0.07 0.46 -0.55
C ALA A 212 0.13 1.45 0.62
N LEU A 213 -0.32 2.70 0.43
CA LEU A 213 -0.25 3.73 1.47
C LEU A 213 -1.11 3.40 2.70
N VAL A 214 -2.38 3.02 2.51
CA VAL A 214 -3.28 2.70 3.63
C VAL A 214 -2.75 1.52 4.43
N PHE A 215 -2.33 0.46 3.74
CA PHE A 215 -1.78 -0.73 4.38
C PHE A 215 -0.41 -0.45 5.03
N GLY A 216 0.41 0.40 4.41
CA GLY A 216 1.68 0.86 4.93
C GLY A 216 1.54 1.67 6.22
N VAL A 217 0.53 2.55 6.31
CA VAL A 217 0.19 3.27 7.55
C VAL A 217 -0.19 2.28 8.65
N PHE A 218 -1.05 1.31 8.35
CA PHE A 218 -1.49 0.32 9.34
C PHE A 218 -0.34 -0.51 9.91
N ILE A 219 0.55 -1.00 9.04
CA ILE A 219 1.72 -1.78 9.48
C ILE A 219 2.75 -0.91 10.19
N GLY A 220 3.01 0.28 9.66
CA GLY A 220 3.96 1.22 10.23
C GLY A 220 3.55 1.69 11.62
N ALA A 221 2.25 1.85 11.87
CA ALA A 221 1.74 2.23 13.19
C ALA A 221 1.72 1.07 14.21
N THR A 222 1.60 -0.17 13.75
CA THR A 222 1.45 -1.34 14.62
C THR A 222 2.75 -2.08 14.90
N THR A 223 3.83 -1.79 14.17
CA THR A 223 5.07 -2.57 14.21
C THR A 223 6.27 -1.74 14.69
N VAL A 224 6.92 -2.18 15.77
CA VAL A 224 8.07 -1.47 16.38
C VAL A 224 9.44 -2.05 16.02
N ASN A 225 9.48 -3.28 15.49
CA ASN A 225 10.73 -4.01 15.20
C ASN A 225 10.97 -4.09 13.68
N PHE A 226 12.18 -3.79 13.23
CA PHE A 226 12.53 -3.82 11.81
C PHE A 226 12.33 -5.19 11.14
N GLY A 227 12.59 -6.30 11.85
CA GLY A 227 12.45 -7.65 11.31
C GLY A 227 10.99 -8.02 11.03
N THR A 228 10.07 -7.65 11.92
CA THR A 228 8.63 -7.86 11.71
C THR A 228 8.05 -6.86 10.71
N LEU A 229 8.57 -5.63 10.70
CA LEU A 229 8.17 -4.58 9.76
C LEU A 229 8.43 -5.00 8.32
N VAL A 230 9.65 -5.46 8.04
CA VAL A 230 10.05 -5.94 6.70
C VAL A 230 9.13 -7.07 6.25
N ARG A 231 8.81 -8.01 7.14
CA ARG A 231 7.93 -9.13 6.82
C ARG A 231 6.49 -8.69 6.54
N TYR A 232 5.98 -7.75 7.31
CA TYR A 232 4.59 -7.32 7.23
C TYR A 232 4.32 -6.40 6.03
N LYS A 233 5.32 -5.66 5.55
CA LYS A 233 5.21 -4.86 4.31
C LYS A 233 5.30 -5.66 3.01
N ILE A 234 5.79 -6.90 3.04
CA ILE A 234 5.89 -7.78 1.84
C ILE A 234 4.62 -7.78 0.98
N PRO A 235 3.38 -7.87 1.52
CA PRO A 235 2.18 -7.92 0.70
C PRO A 235 1.86 -6.62 -0.05
N CYS A 236 2.26 -5.45 0.47
CA CYS A 236 1.99 -4.17 -0.20
C CYS A 236 3.13 -3.69 -1.11
N LEU A 237 4.35 -4.17 -0.90
CA LEU A 237 5.52 -3.79 -1.70
C LEU A 237 5.32 -4.02 -3.22
N PRO A 238 4.77 -5.16 -3.69
CA PRO A 238 4.50 -5.35 -5.12
C PRO A 238 3.57 -4.28 -5.70
N PHE A 239 2.51 -3.91 -4.97
CA PHE A 239 1.57 -2.88 -5.42
C PHE A 239 2.24 -1.50 -5.47
N TYR A 240 3.09 -1.19 -4.49
CA TYR A 240 3.86 0.05 -4.50
C TYR A 240 4.84 0.10 -5.70
N ALA A 241 5.56 -0.98 -5.95
CA ALA A 241 6.48 -1.10 -7.07
C ALA A 241 5.76 -0.99 -8.43
N ILE A 242 4.59 -1.64 -8.57
CA ILE A 242 3.74 -1.51 -9.77
C ILE A 242 3.29 -0.07 -9.97
N ALA A 243 2.86 0.63 -8.90
CA ALA A 243 2.47 2.04 -9.00
C ALA A 243 3.63 2.93 -9.49
N LEU A 244 4.84 2.73 -8.96
CA LEU A 244 6.03 3.45 -9.41
C LEU A 244 6.39 3.13 -10.86
N ALA A 245 6.33 1.85 -11.26
CA ALA A 245 6.59 1.42 -12.62
C ALA A 245 5.59 2.03 -13.62
N LEU A 246 4.30 2.08 -13.28
CA LEU A 246 3.27 2.73 -14.10
C LEU A 246 3.51 4.24 -14.22
N LEU A 247 3.88 4.92 -13.14
CA LEU A 247 4.25 6.33 -13.16
C LEU A 247 5.47 6.59 -14.05
N TYR A 248 6.50 5.73 -13.94
CA TYR A 248 7.69 5.78 -14.79
C TYR A 248 7.34 5.57 -16.27
N HIS A 249 6.48 4.61 -16.59
CA HIS A 249 6.02 4.38 -17.96
C HIS A 249 5.30 5.61 -18.53
N LYS A 250 4.36 6.22 -17.78
CA LYS A 250 3.67 7.46 -18.20
C LYS A 250 4.64 8.62 -18.41
N TYR A 251 5.70 8.69 -17.60
CA TYR A 251 6.77 9.67 -17.78
C TYR A 251 7.52 9.46 -19.10
N ASN A 252 7.97 8.24 -19.39
CA ASN A 252 8.71 7.92 -20.61
C ASN A 252 7.87 8.16 -21.87
N THR A 253 6.65 7.63 -21.94
CA THR A 253 5.76 7.83 -23.11
C THR A 253 5.58 9.31 -23.43
N ARG A 254 5.51 10.16 -22.41
CA ARG A 254 5.37 11.60 -22.58
C ARG A 254 6.64 12.25 -23.13
N GLN A 255 7.81 11.83 -22.67
CA GLN A 255 9.09 12.35 -23.18
C GLN A 255 9.26 12.00 -24.66
N TYR A 256 8.90 10.76 -25.05
CA TYR A 256 8.86 10.37 -26.46
C TYR A 256 7.91 11.25 -27.27
N ARG A 257 6.69 11.52 -26.78
CA ARG A 257 5.73 12.37 -27.49
C ARG A 257 6.20 13.82 -27.62
N LYS A 258 6.88 14.37 -26.60
CA LYS A 258 7.48 15.71 -26.69
C LYS A 258 8.59 15.78 -27.72
N LYS A 259 9.47 14.77 -27.76
CA LYS A 259 10.58 14.70 -28.71
C LYS A 259 10.07 14.63 -30.15
N SER A 260 9.11 13.73 -30.42
CA SER A 260 8.48 13.59 -31.74
C SER A 260 7.77 14.86 -32.21
N ASN A 261 7.06 15.56 -31.32
CA ASN A 261 6.41 16.83 -31.67
C ASN A 261 7.40 17.96 -31.98
N ASN A 262 8.57 17.96 -31.33
CA ASN A 262 9.61 18.95 -31.62
C ASN A 262 10.31 18.66 -32.96
N GLU A 263 10.55 17.39 -33.27
CA GLU A 263 11.12 16.97 -34.55
C GLU A 263 10.17 17.30 -35.72
N SER A 264 8.86 17.06 -35.57
CA SER A 264 7.88 17.43 -36.60
C SER A 264 7.72 18.94 -36.79
N ALA A 265 7.74 19.73 -35.71
CA ALA A 265 7.73 21.19 -35.80
C ALA A 265 8.97 21.75 -36.50
N SER A 266 10.16 21.16 -36.28
CA SER A 266 11.39 21.55 -36.98
C SER A 266 11.39 21.17 -38.47
N ALA A 267 10.72 20.08 -38.84
CA ALA A 267 10.61 19.65 -40.24
C ALA A 267 9.60 20.48 -41.06
N SER A 268 8.60 21.10 -40.43
CA SER A 268 7.64 21.97 -41.12
C SER A 268 8.12 23.42 -41.34
N LEU A 269 9.26 23.80 -40.76
CA LEU A 269 9.84 25.14 -40.86
C LEU A 269 10.97 25.24 -41.89
N ASN A 270 11.40 24.11 -42.45
CA ASN A 270 12.36 23.99 -43.54
C ASN A 270 11.64 23.64 -44.84
#